data_AF-A0A2G0YKD7-F1
#
_entry.id   AF-A0A2G0YKD7-F1
#
_cell.length_a   1.000
_cell.length_b   1.000
_cell.length_c   1.000
_cell.angle_alpha   90.00
_cell.angle_beta   90.00
_cell.angle_gamma   90.00
#
_symmetry.space_group_name_H-M   'P 1'
#
loop_
_entity.id
_entity.type
_entity.pdbx_description
1 polymer ?
#
loop_
_entity_poly.entity_id
_entity_poly.type
_entity_poly.pdbx_seq_one_letter_code
_entity_poly.pdbx_strand_id
1 'polypeptide(L)'
;MDARQQRDAVWKWYRQDLPESAEGRRGELLNWLMQGLSDRLLVRFGQQQLGLEQDRLALKDMLKEQAPFGKQQETLLLNVLSEVKGVEGSDYLQAIVRRELQILIPVNAMIKNMMSFTHSPDLES
;
A
#
# COMPACT_ATOMS: atom_id res chain seq x y z
N MET A 1 14.81 -7.08 -17.81
CA MET A 1 13.92 -6.02 -17.27
C MET A 1 14.32 -5.82 -15.81
N ASP A 2 14.54 -4.59 -15.36
CA ASP A 2 14.87 -4.30 -13.96
C ASP A 2 13.67 -4.66 -13.06
N ALA A 3 13.91 -5.18 -11.85
CA ALA A 3 12.87 -5.53 -10.88
C ALA A 3 11.96 -4.32 -10.54
N ARG A 4 12.51 -3.10 -10.56
CA ARG A 4 11.73 -1.86 -10.41
C ARG A 4 10.78 -1.65 -11.59
N GLN A 5 11.27 -1.80 -12.82
CA GLN A 5 10.45 -1.65 -14.04
C GLN A 5 9.34 -2.70 -14.11
N GLN A 6 9.61 -3.95 -13.71
CA GLN A 6 8.59 -4.98 -13.65
C GLN A 6 7.51 -4.63 -12.63
N ARG A 7 7.89 -4.16 -11.45
CA ARG A 7 6.94 -3.75 -10.42
C ARG A 7 6.08 -2.57 -10.85
N ASP A 8 6.67 -1.57 -11.52
CA ASP A 8 5.93 -0.45 -12.10
C ASP A 8 4.92 -0.91 -13.15
N ALA A 9 5.28 -1.90 -13.98
CA ALA A 9 4.37 -2.51 -14.93
C ALA A 9 3.20 -3.22 -14.24
N VAL A 10 3.47 -4.00 -13.20
CA VAL A 10 2.43 -4.68 -12.40
C VAL A 10 1.48 -3.67 -11.74
N TRP A 11 2.01 -2.59 -11.17
CA TRP A 11 1.19 -1.49 -10.63
C TRP A 11 0.35 -0.75 -11.68
N LYS A 12 0.84 -0.66 -12.92
CA LYS A 12 0.05 -0.11 -14.03
C LYS A 12 -1.10 -1.05 -14.36
N TRP A 13 -0.85 -2.35 -14.51
CA TRP A 13 -1.90 -3.33 -14.80
C TRP A 13 -2.91 -3.49 -13.67
N TYR A 14 -2.48 -3.45 -12.41
CA TYR A 14 -3.37 -3.53 -11.25
C TYR A 14 -4.41 -2.38 -11.23
N ARG A 15 -3.99 -1.18 -11.67
CA ARG A 15 -4.84 0.02 -11.72
C ARG A 15 -5.71 0.12 -12.98
N GLN A 16 -5.46 -0.69 -14.00
CA GLN A 16 -6.29 -0.66 -15.20
C GLN A 16 -7.69 -1.20 -14.89
N ASP A 17 -8.68 -0.65 -15.57
CA ASP A 17 -9.98 -1.30 -15.69
C ASP A 17 -9.79 -2.56 -16.52
N LEU A 18 -9.95 -3.69 -15.84
CA LEU A 18 -9.83 -5.01 -16.44
C LEU A 18 -11.21 -5.44 -16.93
N PRO A 19 -11.32 -6.01 -18.15
CA PRO A 19 -12.58 -6.58 -18.61
C PRO A 19 -13.00 -7.76 -17.73
N GLU A 20 -14.28 -8.10 -17.70
CA GLU A 20 -14.81 -9.24 -16.93
C GLU A 20 -14.12 -10.56 -17.30
N SER A 21 -13.66 -10.70 -18.55
CA SER A 21 -12.86 -11.86 -19.01
C SER A 21 -11.51 -12.03 -18.30
N ALA A 22 -11.10 -11.06 -17.49
CA ALA A 22 -9.90 -11.09 -16.66
C ALA A 22 -10.24 -11.21 -15.16
N GLU A 23 -11.38 -11.84 -14.84
CA GLU A 23 -11.74 -12.21 -13.47
C GLU A 23 -10.56 -12.95 -12.78
N GLY A 24 -10.28 -12.61 -11.53
CA GLY A 24 -9.14 -13.15 -10.78
C GLY A 24 -7.77 -12.50 -11.08
N ARG A 25 -7.55 -11.91 -12.26
CA ARG A 25 -6.25 -11.31 -12.64
C ARG A 25 -5.80 -10.20 -11.69
N ARG A 26 -6.73 -9.40 -11.18
CA ARG A 26 -6.40 -8.35 -10.18
C ARG A 26 -5.85 -8.96 -8.88
N GLY A 27 -6.39 -10.11 -8.47
CA GLY A 27 -5.91 -10.87 -7.32
C GLY A 27 -4.52 -11.44 -7.54
N GLU A 28 -4.24 -11.99 -8.72
CA GLU A 28 -2.90 -12.49 -9.08
C GLU A 28 -1.83 -11.39 -9.06
N LEU A 29 -2.16 -10.22 -9.64
CA LEU A 29 -1.26 -9.06 -9.61
C LEU A 29 -1.02 -8.58 -8.18
N LEU A 30 -2.07 -8.58 -7.34
CA LEU A 30 -1.95 -8.22 -5.94
C LEU A 30 -1.09 -9.21 -5.16
N ASN A 31 -1.29 -10.52 -5.36
CA ASN A 31 -0.48 -11.57 -4.74
C ASN A 31 1.00 -11.43 -5.13
N TRP A 32 1.28 -11.11 -6.39
CA TRP A 32 2.64 -10.83 -6.84
C TRP A 32 3.24 -9.59 -6.16
N LEU A 33 2.45 -8.52 -6.01
CA LEU A 33 2.88 -7.31 -5.30
C LEU A 33 3.11 -7.55 -3.80
N MET A 34 2.33 -8.45 -3.19
CA MET A 34 2.41 -8.82 -1.78
C MET A 34 3.51 -9.85 -1.49
N GLN A 35 4.15 -10.42 -2.52
CA GLN A 35 5.04 -11.59 -2.35
C GLN A 35 6.15 -11.35 -1.30
N GLY A 36 6.03 -12.07 -0.18
CA GLY A 36 6.93 -12.01 0.96
C GLY A 36 6.93 -10.68 1.73
N LEU A 37 6.01 -9.75 1.44
CA LEU A 37 5.93 -8.47 2.14
C LEU A 37 5.58 -8.70 3.61
N SER A 38 4.48 -9.40 3.88
CA SER A 38 4.00 -9.64 5.25
C SER A 38 5.04 -10.37 6.11
N ASP A 39 5.70 -11.39 5.56
CA ASP A 39 6.78 -12.10 6.26
C ASP A 39 7.95 -11.19 6.60
N ARG A 40 8.42 -10.38 5.64
CA ARG A 40 9.51 -9.42 5.87
C ARG A 40 9.15 -8.41 6.97
N LEU A 41 7.90 -7.94 6.98
CA LEU A 41 7.41 -7.01 8.00
C LEU A 41 7.29 -7.68 9.38
N LEU A 42 6.77 -8.91 9.44
CA LEU A 42 6.68 -9.69 10.68
C LEU A 42 8.08 -9.94 11.28
N VAL A 43 9.05 -10.34 10.46
CA VAL A 43 10.44 -10.53 10.91
C VAL A 43 11.03 -9.21 11.42
N ARG A 44 10.91 -8.13 10.64
CA ARG A 44 11.51 -6.83 11.00
C ARG A 44 10.94 -6.25 12.29
N PHE A 45 9.62 -6.27 12.45
CA PHE A 45 8.94 -5.64 13.58
C PHE A 45 8.68 -6.59 14.76
N GLY A 46 8.92 -7.89 14.59
CA GLY A 46 8.96 -8.88 15.67
C GLY A 46 10.30 -8.91 16.42
N GLN A 47 11.42 -8.59 15.76
CA GLN A 47 12.76 -8.69 16.35
C GLN A 47 13.20 -7.47 17.17
N GLN A 48 12.85 -6.26 16.74
CA GLN A 48 13.30 -5.03 17.39
C GLN A 48 12.25 -3.94 17.27
N GLN A 49 11.74 -3.50 18.43
CA GLN A 49 10.76 -2.44 18.56
C GLN A 49 11.47 -1.16 19.01
N LEU A 50 11.43 -0.13 18.17
CA LEU A 50 12.02 1.19 18.45
C LEU A 50 10.97 2.19 18.98
N GLY A 51 9.72 1.74 19.09
CA GLY A 51 8.55 2.53 19.46
C GLY A 51 7.72 2.89 18.23
N LEU A 52 6.41 3.03 18.45
CA LEU A 52 5.41 3.09 17.38
C LEU A 52 5.71 4.12 16.28
N GLU A 53 6.17 5.33 16.65
CA GLU A 53 6.41 6.39 15.65
C GLU A 53 7.69 6.14 14.83
N GLN A 54 8.76 5.68 15.47
CA GLN A 54 10.02 5.36 14.79
C GLN A 54 9.84 4.15 13.86
N ASP A 55 9.14 3.12 14.34
CA ASP A 55 8.83 1.94 13.56
C ASP A 55 7.83 2.22 12.43
N ARG A 56 6.91 3.18 12.61
CA ARG A 56 6.03 3.67 11.52
C ARG A 56 6.84 4.33 10.40
N LEU A 57 7.81 5.17 10.74
CA LEU A 57 8.70 5.78 9.75
C LEU A 57 9.53 4.72 9.01
N ALA A 58 10.06 3.74 9.75
CA ALA A 58 10.77 2.61 9.15
C ALA A 58 9.87 1.77 8.22
N LEU A 59 8.62 1.51 8.62
CA LEU A 59 7.61 0.83 7.79
C LEU A 59 7.40 1.60 6.48
N LYS A 60 7.18 2.91 6.57
CA LYS A 60 6.99 3.77 5.40
C LYS A 60 8.18 3.71 4.45
N ASP A 61 9.41 3.75 4.97
CA ASP A 61 10.61 3.69 4.15
C ASP A 61 10.79 2.33 3.47
N MET A 62 10.50 1.23 4.16
CA MET A 62 10.49 -0.12 3.57
C MET A 62 9.45 -0.28 2.45
N LEU A 63 8.32 0.41 2.56
CA LEU A 63 7.28 0.37 1.54
C LEU A 63 7.65 1.16 0.28
N LYS A 64 8.42 2.25 0.37
CA LYS A 64 8.74 3.12 -0.78
C LYS A 64 9.37 2.36 -1.95
N GLU A 65 10.17 1.33 -1.69
CA GLU A 65 10.80 0.52 -2.74
C GLU A 65 9.79 -0.34 -3.52
N GLN A 66 8.72 -0.76 -2.88
CA GLN A 66 7.67 -1.61 -3.46
C GLN A 66 6.44 -0.82 -3.92
N ALA A 67 6.16 0.30 -3.25
CA ALA A 67 5.01 1.16 -3.44
C ALA A 67 5.45 2.62 -3.27
N PRO A 68 6.00 3.26 -4.33
CA PRO A 68 6.45 4.64 -4.25
C PRO A 68 5.32 5.65 -3.99
N PHE A 69 4.07 5.32 -4.31
CA PHE A 69 2.93 6.24 -4.18
C PHE A 69 2.01 5.90 -3.01
N GLY A 70 1.42 6.93 -2.38
CA GLY A 70 0.56 6.78 -1.20
C GLY A 70 -0.60 5.80 -1.38
N LYS A 71 -1.25 5.79 -2.55
CA LYS A 71 -2.35 4.84 -2.82
C LYS A 71 -1.88 3.39 -2.94
N GLN A 72 -0.68 3.17 -3.47
CA GLN A 72 -0.06 1.84 -3.51
C GLN A 72 0.29 1.37 -2.10
N GLN A 73 0.85 2.26 -1.28
CA GLN A 73 1.18 1.95 0.12
C GLN A 73 -0.07 1.60 0.92
N GLU A 74 -1.14 2.39 0.79
CA GLU A 74 -2.44 2.09 1.39
C GLU A 74 -2.96 0.70 0.96
N THR A 75 -2.87 0.39 -0.34
CA THR A 75 -3.32 -0.90 -0.88
C THR A 75 -2.56 -2.07 -0.27
N LEU A 76 -1.22 -2.00 -0.23
CA LEU A 76 -0.40 -3.06 0.37
C LEU A 76 -0.69 -3.19 1.87
N LEU A 77 -0.76 -2.08 2.60
CA LEU A 77 -0.97 -2.09 4.04
C LEU A 77 -2.34 -2.64 4.48
N LEU A 78 -3.40 -2.39 3.70
CA LEU A 78 -4.70 -3.02 3.93
C LEU A 78 -4.64 -4.55 3.75
N ASN A 79 -3.86 -5.03 2.78
CA ASN A 79 -3.67 -6.46 2.56
C ASN A 79 -2.77 -7.08 3.63
N VAL A 80 -1.72 -6.39 4.08
CA VAL A 80 -0.89 -6.82 5.22
C VAL A 80 -1.78 -7.04 6.45
N LEU A 81 -2.65 -6.08 6.80
CA LEU A 81 -3.59 -6.27 7.93
C LEU A 81 -4.49 -7.50 7.79
N SER A 82 -4.84 -7.86 6.54
CA SER A 82 -5.68 -9.02 6.27
C SER A 82 -4.89 -10.32 6.40
N GLU A 83 -3.67 -10.37 5.86
CA GLU A 83 -2.78 -11.54 5.90
C GLU A 83 -2.26 -11.86 7.32
N VAL A 84 -1.96 -10.83 8.12
CA VAL A 84 -1.41 -11.04 9.47
C VAL A 84 -2.48 -11.16 10.55
N LYS A 85 -3.76 -11.08 10.19
CA LYS A 85 -4.87 -11.16 11.15
C LYS A 85 -4.90 -12.54 11.82
N GLY A 86 -4.75 -12.56 13.14
CA GLY A 86 -4.75 -13.81 13.91
C GLY A 86 -3.43 -14.58 13.88
N VAL A 87 -2.38 -14.03 13.25
CA VAL A 87 -1.02 -14.57 13.36
C VAL A 87 -0.44 -14.19 14.73
N GLU A 88 0.06 -15.18 15.46
CA GLU A 88 0.67 -14.95 16.78
C GLU A 88 1.86 -13.99 16.68
N GLY A 89 1.96 -13.04 17.62
CA GLY A 89 3.03 -12.03 17.63
C GLY A 89 2.86 -10.89 16.61
N SER A 90 1.78 -10.87 15.81
CA SER A 90 1.55 -9.82 14.81
C SER A 90 0.98 -8.51 15.37
N ASP A 91 0.56 -8.47 16.64
CA ASP A 91 -0.17 -7.33 17.23
C ASP A 91 0.58 -6.00 17.09
N TYR A 92 1.89 -6.03 17.30
CA TYR A 92 2.72 -4.84 17.16
C TYR A 92 2.80 -4.35 15.71
N LEU A 93 2.98 -5.27 14.76
CA LEU A 93 2.93 -4.93 13.33
C LEU A 93 1.57 -4.35 12.94
N GLN A 94 0.47 -4.96 13.40
CA GLN A 94 -0.87 -4.46 13.16
C GLN A 94 -1.06 -3.03 13.72
N ALA A 95 -0.51 -2.74 14.90
CA ALA A 95 -0.57 -1.40 15.49
C ALA A 95 0.16 -0.35 14.64
N ILE A 96 1.37 -0.66 14.18
CA ILE A 96 2.15 0.24 13.31
C ILE A 96 1.43 0.45 11.97
N VAL A 97 0.95 -0.62 11.34
CA VAL A 97 0.25 -0.55 10.06
C VAL A 97 -1.03 0.28 10.17
N ARG A 98 -1.84 0.08 11.21
CA ARG A 98 -3.03 0.90 11.47
C ARG A 98 -2.67 2.37 11.63
N ARG A 99 -1.56 2.67 12.32
CA ARG A 99 -1.11 4.05 12.52
C ARG A 99 -0.72 4.72 11.21
N GLU A 100 -0.03 4.03 10.32
CA GLU A 100 0.30 4.57 9.00
C GLU A 100 -0.95 4.76 8.13
N LEU A 101 -1.89 3.81 8.17
CA LEU A 101 -3.15 3.92 7.43
C LEU A 101 -4.01 5.10 7.91
N GLN A 102 -4.00 5.43 9.19
CA GLN A 102 -4.66 6.63 9.74
C GLN A 102 -4.15 7.93 9.11
N ILE A 103 -2.93 7.93 8.57
CA ILE A 103 -2.33 9.08 7.87
C ILE A 103 -2.59 8.97 6.35
N LEU A 104 -2.31 7.80 5.76
CA LEU A 104 -2.37 7.60 4.31
C LEU A 104 -3.79 7.75 3.76
N ILE A 105 -4.81 7.21 4.42
CA ILE A 105 -6.18 7.22 3.90
C ILE A 105 -6.70 8.67 3.74
N PRO A 106 -6.64 9.55 4.77
CA PRO A 106 -7.04 10.94 4.63
C PRO A 106 -6.21 11.71 3.59
N VAL A 107 -4.89 11.51 3.56
CA VAL A 107 -3.99 12.20 2.61
C VAL A 107 -4.32 11.80 1.18
N ASN A 108 -4.50 10.49 0.90
CA ASN A 108 -4.87 10.00 -0.42
C ASN A 108 -6.25 10.53 -0.85
N ALA A 109 -7.22 10.61 0.07
CA ALA A 109 -8.53 11.18 -0.19
C ALA A 109 -8.43 12.68 -0.54
N MET A 110 -7.64 13.46 0.20
CA MET A 110 -7.40 14.88 -0.08
C MET A 110 -6.78 15.09 -1.46
N ILE A 111 -5.74 14.32 -1.80
CA ILE A 111 -5.07 14.40 -3.11
C ILE A 111 -6.06 14.08 -4.24
N LYS A 112 -6.87 13.02 -4.08
CA LYS A 112 -7.90 12.65 -5.05
C LYS A 112 -8.91 13.78 -5.25
N ASN A 113 -9.37 14.40 -4.17
CA ASN A 113 -10.31 15.51 -4.23
C ASN A 113 -9.69 16.70 -4.96
N MET A 114 -8.47 17.10 -4.61
CA MET A 114 -7.76 18.20 -5.29
C MET A 114 -7.69 17.97 -6.80
N MET A 115 -7.27 16.78 -7.25
CA MET A 115 -7.19 16.46 -8.68
C MET A 115 -8.53 16.50 -9.40
N SER A 116 -9.61 16.14 -8.70
CA SER A 116 -10.97 16.14 -9.27
C SER A 116 -11.51 17.56 -9.43
N PHE A 117 -11.20 18.46 -8.50
CA PHE A 117 -11.67 19.86 -8.52
C PHE A 117 -10.75 20.82 -9.30
N THR A 118 -9.50 20.44 -9.61
CA THR A 118 -8.62 21.24 -10.48
C THR A 118 -9.02 21.24 -11.96
N HIS A 119 -9.94 20.36 -12.38
CA HIS A 119 -10.42 20.28 -13.76
C HIS A 119 -11.70 21.09 -14.05
N SER A 120 -12.19 21.88 -13.09
CA SER A 120 -13.30 22.81 -13.31
C SER A 120 -12.89 24.27 -13.09
N PRO A 121 -12.27 24.93 -14.07
CA PRO A 121 -12.56 26.32 -14.34
C PRO A 121 -13.73 26.36 -15.33
N ASP A 122 -14.95 26.16 -14.86
CA ASP A 122 -16.09 26.76 -15.56
C ASP A 122 -15.97 28.27 -15.33
N LEU A 123 -15.25 28.91 -16.24
CA LEU A 123 -15.48 30.31 -16.55
C LEU A 123 -16.79 30.35 -17.37
N GLU A 124 -17.92 30.19 -16.69
CA GLU A 124 -19.15 30.76 -17.19
C GLU A 124 -19.00 32.29 -17.06
N SER A 125 -18.74 32.94 -18.19
CA SER A 125 -18.86 34.39 -18.41
C SER A 125 -19.71 34.64 -19.64
#